data_AF-A0A411KG04-F1
#
_entry.id   AF-A0A411KG04-F1
#
_cell.length_a   1.000
_cell.length_b   1.000
_cell.length_c   1.000
_cell.angle_alpha   90.00
_cell.angle_beta   90.00
_cell.angle_gamma   90.00
#
_symmetry.space_group_name_H-M   'P 1'
#
loop_
_entity.id
_entity.type
_entity.pdbx_description
1 polymer ?
#
loop_
_entity_poly.entity_id
_entity_poly.type
_entity_poly.pdbx_seq_one_letter_code
_entity_poly.pdbx_strand_id
1 'polypeptide(L)'
;NKRDIVPTDIDYHVRKPSAREYDDCCNEFWNVTPYVIKGLCRKEILFAIDHLNQILRFELLRMMSWKVGIKTEFSLSVGKNYKYINKYIDEDLWNRLLSTYRMDSYENIWKSLFICHQLFREVSKEVAELLGFDYPEYGKNITRYTEDMYKKYVENDYF
;
A
#
# COMPACT_ATOMS: atom_id res chain seq x y z
N ASN A 1 3.03 -0.60 -47.88
CA ASN A 1 3.63 0.11 -46.73
C ASN A 1 3.23 -0.59 -45.44
N LYS A 2 4.03 -1.53 -44.95
CA LYS A 2 3.92 -2.03 -43.57
C LYS A 2 4.56 -0.97 -42.68
N ARG A 3 3.79 -0.34 -41.80
CA ARG A 3 4.36 0.50 -40.74
C ARG A 3 5.09 -0.43 -39.79
N ASP A 4 6.40 -0.25 -39.64
CA ASP A 4 7.15 -0.90 -38.56
C ASP A 4 6.62 -0.35 -37.23
N ILE A 5 5.95 -1.22 -36.48
CA ILE A 5 5.50 -0.92 -35.13
C ILE A 5 6.73 -1.11 -34.24
N VAL A 6 7.41 -0.01 -33.89
CA VAL A 6 8.44 -0.04 -32.86
C VAL A 6 7.74 -0.20 -31.51
N PRO A 7 7.99 -1.27 -30.74
CA PRO A 7 7.39 -1.42 -29.42
C PRO A 7 7.88 -0.28 -28.51
N THR A 8 6.93 0.47 -27.94
CA THR A 8 7.21 1.47 -26.91
C THR A 8 6.49 1.06 -25.63
N ASP A 9 7.02 1.43 -24.47
CA ASP A 9 6.42 1.11 -23.17
C ASP A 9 5.44 2.19 -22.67
N ILE A 10 5.11 3.17 -23.52
CA ILE A 10 4.34 4.37 -23.17
C ILE A 10 2.96 4.04 -22.59
N ASP A 11 2.32 2.98 -23.09
CA ASP A 11 1.02 2.51 -22.58
C ASP A 11 1.11 1.91 -21.16
N TYR A 12 2.32 1.59 -20.70
CA TYR A 12 2.61 1.05 -19.38
C TYR A 12 3.15 2.09 -18.40
N HIS A 13 3.30 3.35 -18.83
CA HIS A 13 3.76 4.42 -17.96
C HIS A 13 2.77 4.64 -16.81
N VAL A 14 3.31 5.02 -15.65
CA VAL A 14 2.46 5.40 -14.51
C VAL A 14 1.58 6.57 -14.96
N ARG A 15 0.27 6.43 -14.79
CA ARG A 15 -0.67 7.51 -15.12
C ARG A 15 -0.86 8.39 -13.89
N LYS A 16 -0.84 9.72 -14.11
CA LYS A 16 -1.17 10.70 -13.08
C LYS A 16 -2.59 10.44 -12.55
N PRO A 17 -2.78 10.29 -11.23
CA PRO A 17 -4.11 10.10 -10.68
C PRO A 17 -4.91 11.39 -10.73
N SER A 18 -6.22 11.25 -10.90
CA SER A 18 -7.20 12.26 -10.50
C SER A 18 -7.33 12.31 -8.98
N ALA A 19 -7.87 13.41 -8.45
CA ALA A 19 -8.19 13.54 -7.02
C ALA A 19 -9.12 12.42 -6.54
N ARG A 20 -10.06 11.98 -7.39
CA ARG A 20 -10.98 10.88 -7.10
C ARG A 20 -10.25 9.54 -7.01
N GLU A 21 -9.37 9.21 -7.96
CA GLU A 21 -8.62 7.96 -7.91
C GLU A 21 -7.70 7.89 -6.69
N TYR A 22 -7.13 9.03 -6.29
CA TYR A 22 -6.36 9.17 -5.07
C TYR A 22 -7.23 8.90 -3.82
N ASP A 23 -8.41 9.53 -3.71
CA ASP A 23 -9.33 9.31 -2.59
C ASP A 23 -9.83 7.86 -2.55
N ASP A 24 -10.19 7.28 -3.70
CA ASP A 24 -10.62 5.88 -3.82
C ASP A 24 -9.53 4.91 -3.32
N CYS A 25 -8.26 5.17 -3.67
CA CYS A 25 -7.11 4.40 -3.17
C CYS A 25 -6.97 4.49 -1.64
N CYS A 26 -7.12 5.69 -1.08
CA CYS A 26 -7.10 5.89 0.37
C CYS A 26 -8.26 5.17 1.05
N ASN A 27 -9.47 5.31 0.52
CA ASN A 27 -10.68 4.70 1.03
C ASN A 27 -10.58 3.17 1.02
N GLU A 28 -10.13 2.57 -0.08
CA GLU A 28 -9.99 1.12 -0.22
C GLU A 28 -8.98 0.54 0.78
N PHE A 29 -7.80 1.18 0.90
CA PHE A 29 -6.76 0.76 1.85
C PHE A 29 -7.31 0.71 3.29
N TRP A 30 -7.97 1.79 3.74
CA TRP A 30 -8.46 1.89 5.12
C TRP A 30 -9.74 1.09 5.37
N ASN A 31 -10.65 0.95 4.40
CA ASN A 31 -11.89 0.19 4.56
C ASN A 31 -11.67 -1.32 4.62
N VAL A 32 -10.62 -1.83 3.94
CA VAL A 32 -10.31 -3.27 3.95
C VAL A 32 -9.39 -3.65 5.11
N THR A 33 -8.67 -2.69 5.70
CA THR A 33 -7.84 -2.90 6.88
C THR A 33 -8.55 -3.68 8.02
N PRO A 34 -9.82 -3.37 8.40
CA PRO A 34 -10.59 -4.17 9.35
C PRO A 34 -10.69 -5.67 9.05
N TYR A 35 -10.55 -6.10 7.80
CA TYR A 35 -10.69 -7.51 7.42
C TYR A 35 -9.41 -8.26 7.77
N VAL A 36 -8.25 -7.65 7.53
CA VAL A 36 -6.96 -8.17 8.01
C VAL A 36 -6.99 -8.29 9.53
N ILE A 37 -7.41 -7.24 10.23
CA ILE A 37 -7.54 -7.21 11.70
C ILE A 37 -8.46 -8.34 12.20
N LYS A 38 -9.67 -8.45 11.63
CA LYS A 38 -10.62 -9.50 12.01
C LYS A 38 -10.06 -10.89 11.77
N GLY A 39 -9.38 -11.13 10.65
CA GLY A 39 -8.73 -12.40 10.36
C GLY A 39 -7.66 -12.75 11.40
N LEU A 40 -6.83 -11.78 11.79
CA LEU A 40 -5.83 -11.97 12.85
C LEU A 40 -6.46 -12.27 14.22
N CYS A 41 -7.49 -11.51 14.61
CA CYS A 41 -8.22 -11.74 15.87
C CYS A 41 -8.94 -13.09 15.91
N ARG A 42 -9.39 -13.61 14.76
CA ARG A 42 -10.14 -14.88 14.63
C ARG A 42 -9.25 -16.09 14.36
N LYS A 43 -7.93 -15.90 14.28
CA LYS A 43 -6.97 -16.95 13.92
C LYS A 43 -7.24 -17.54 12.52
N GLU A 44 -7.57 -16.66 11.56
CA GLU A 44 -7.80 -16.97 10.14
C GLU A 44 -6.61 -16.44 9.31
N ILE A 45 -5.42 -17.03 9.48
CA ILE A 45 -4.17 -16.47 8.95
C ILE A 45 -4.18 -16.25 7.42
N LEU A 46 -4.69 -17.22 6.65
CA LEU A 46 -4.74 -17.12 5.19
C LEU A 46 -5.69 -16.01 4.73
N PHE A 47 -6.83 -15.85 5.42
CA PHE A 47 -7.77 -14.75 5.15
C PHE A 47 -7.12 -13.38 5.38
N ALA A 48 -6.36 -13.24 6.47
CA ALA A 48 -5.63 -12.01 6.77
C ALA A 48 -4.52 -11.74 5.74
N ILE A 49 -3.74 -12.77 5.37
CA ILE A 49 -2.67 -12.68 4.37
C ILE A 49 -3.24 -12.25 3.01
N ASP A 50 -4.34 -12.85 2.57
CA ASP A 50 -4.93 -12.55 1.26
C ASP A 50 -5.40 -11.10 1.17
N HIS A 51 -6.10 -10.59 2.19
CA HIS A 51 -6.53 -9.19 2.22
C HIS A 51 -5.34 -8.22 2.32
N LEU A 52 -4.31 -8.57 3.09
CA LEU A 52 -3.09 -7.77 3.19
C LEU A 52 -2.35 -7.72 1.85
N ASN A 53 -2.29 -8.84 1.13
CA ASN A 53 -1.57 -8.97 -0.14
C ASN A 53 -2.29 -8.34 -1.32
N GLN A 54 -3.54 -8.71 -1.51
CA GLN A 54 -4.29 -8.42 -2.72
C GLN A 54 -4.89 -7.01 -2.68
N ILE A 55 -5.06 -6.42 -1.49
CA ILE A 55 -5.74 -5.12 -1.34
C ILE A 55 -4.83 -4.09 -0.68
N LEU A 56 -4.47 -4.25 0.60
CA LEU A 56 -3.70 -3.22 1.31
C LEU A 56 -2.35 -2.94 0.65
N ARG A 57 -1.55 -3.97 0.41
CA ARG A 57 -0.24 -3.78 -0.23
C ARG A 57 -0.38 -3.37 -1.70
N PHE A 58 -1.45 -3.81 -2.37
CA PHE A 58 -1.71 -3.38 -3.73
C PHE A 58 -1.96 -1.86 -3.80
N GLU A 59 -2.82 -1.32 -2.93
CA GLU A 59 -3.07 0.12 -2.84
C GLU A 59 -1.83 0.89 -2.33
N LEU A 60 -1.03 0.31 -1.43
CA LEU A 60 0.25 0.89 -1.03
C LEU A 60 1.22 1.01 -2.20
N LEU A 61 1.38 -0.05 -3.00
CA LEU A 61 2.23 -0.05 -4.18
C LEU A 61 1.71 0.91 -5.25
N ARG A 62 0.40 1.02 -5.41
CA ARG A 62 -0.24 2.01 -6.28
C ARG A 62 0.11 3.45 -5.83
N MET A 63 -0.06 3.75 -4.55
CA MET A 63 0.29 5.05 -3.97
C MET A 63 1.79 5.37 -4.13
N MET A 64 2.67 4.40 -3.88
CA MET A 64 4.12 4.53 -4.14
C MET A 64 4.42 4.73 -5.62
N SER A 65 3.69 4.06 -6.53
CA SER A 65 3.88 4.24 -7.97
C SER A 65 3.53 5.66 -8.41
N TRP A 66 2.51 6.29 -7.81
CA TRP A 66 2.20 7.70 -8.08
C TRP A 66 3.28 8.63 -7.55
N LYS A 67 3.84 8.38 -6.35
CA LYS A 67 5.01 9.13 -5.86
C LYS A 67 6.18 9.04 -6.84
N VAL A 68 6.47 7.84 -7.37
CA VAL A 68 7.48 7.65 -8.43
C VAL A 68 7.11 8.45 -9.68
N GLY A 69 5.87 8.33 -10.15
CA GLY A 69 5.38 9.06 -11.32
C GLY A 69 5.52 10.57 -11.18
N ILE A 70 5.24 11.15 -10.02
CA ILE A 70 5.44 12.58 -9.78
C ILE A 70 6.92 12.96 -9.94
N LYS A 71 7.83 12.20 -9.33
CA LYS A 71 9.28 12.45 -9.40
C LYS A 71 9.87 12.29 -10.79
N THR A 72 9.24 11.48 -11.64
CA THR A 72 9.71 11.16 -12.99
C THR A 72 8.85 11.81 -14.06
N GLU A 73 7.98 12.76 -13.70
CA GLU A 73 7.06 13.43 -14.63
C GLU A 73 6.19 12.45 -15.44
N PHE A 74 5.86 11.30 -14.84
CA PHE A 74 5.05 10.22 -15.40
C PHE A 74 5.62 9.63 -16.69
N SER A 75 6.95 9.70 -16.85
CA SER A 75 7.67 9.32 -18.08
C SER A 75 8.12 7.85 -18.15
N LEU A 76 7.73 7.01 -17.18
CA LEU A 76 8.19 5.62 -17.10
C LEU A 76 7.16 4.66 -16.51
N SER A 77 7.38 3.36 -16.77
CA SER A 77 6.66 2.27 -16.13
C SER A 77 7.41 1.73 -14.90
N VAL A 78 6.67 1.43 -13.83
CA VAL A 78 7.18 0.64 -12.68
C VAL A 78 7.09 -0.89 -12.92
N GLY A 79 6.69 -1.29 -14.13
CA GLY A 79 6.57 -2.68 -14.55
C GLY A 79 5.35 -3.41 -13.98
N LYS A 80 4.95 -4.50 -14.65
CA LYS A 80 3.88 -5.38 -14.18
C LYS A 80 4.14 -5.84 -12.74
N ASN A 81 3.12 -5.77 -11.89
CA ASN A 81 3.20 -6.09 -10.46
C ASN A 81 4.33 -5.30 -9.74
N TYR A 82 4.59 -4.06 -10.17
CA TYR A 82 5.54 -3.16 -9.54
C TYR A 82 6.99 -3.68 -9.51
N LYS A 83 7.34 -4.63 -10.39
CA LYS A 83 8.65 -5.32 -10.39
C LYS A 83 9.88 -4.42 -10.54
N TYR A 84 9.72 -3.15 -10.92
CA TYR A 84 10.80 -2.18 -11.05
C TYR A 84 10.71 -1.02 -10.05
N ILE A 85 9.75 -1.06 -9.11
CA ILE A 85 9.55 0.07 -8.16
C ILE A 85 10.79 0.35 -7.33
N ASN A 86 11.55 -0.69 -6.97
CA ASN A 86 12.80 -0.61 -6.20
C ASN A 86 13.92 0.20 -6.88
N LYS A 87 13.81 0.46 -8.19
CA LYS A 87 14.78 1.30 -8.92
C LYS A 87 14.53 2.79 -8.71
N TYR A 88 13.36 3.17 -8.21
CA TYR A 88 12.87 4.55 -8.21
C TYR A 88 12.51 5.08 -6.83
N ILE A 89 12.52 4.22 -5.81
CA ILE A 89 12.37 4.60 -4.41
C ILE A 89 13.71 4.46 -3.69
N ASP A 90 13.89 5.21 -2.61
CA ASP A 90 15.09 5.12 -1.79
C ASP A 90 15.16 3.78 -1.03
N GLU A 91 16.37 3.46 -0.55
CA GLU A 91 16.68 2.18 0.09
C GLU A 91 15.89 1.98 1.39
N ASP A 92 15.66 3.03 2.19
CA ASP A 92 14.85 2.95 3.41
C ASP A 92 13.41 2.56 3.08
N LEU A 93 12.80 3.25 2.12
CA LEU A 93 11.43 2.97 1.70
C LEU A 93 11.29 1.55 1.13
N TRP A 94 12.29 1.10 0.37
CA TRP A 94 12.32 -0.27 -0.16
C TRP A 94 12.44 -1.32 0.94
N ASN A 95 13.35 -1.13 1.91
CA ASN A 95 13.54 -2.08 3.01
C ASN A 95 12.30 -2.16 3.91
N ARG A 96 11.66 -1.02 4.20
CA ARG A 96 10.40 -0.98 4.93
C ARG A 96 9.28 -1.67 4.15
N LEU A 97 9.16 -1.45 2.85
CA LEU A 97 8.20 -2.17 2.00
C LEU A 97 8.44 -3.69 2.06
N LEU A 98 9.69 -4.15 1.90
CA LEU A 98 10.05 -5.57 1.98
C LEU A 98 9.72 -6.17 3.35
N SER A 99 9.91 -5.42 4.44
CA SER A 99 9.58 -5.90 5.78
C SER A 99 8.08 -6.19 5.97
N THR A 100 7.20 -5.63 5.13
CA THR A 100 5.77 -5.96 5.13
C THR A 100 5.44 -7.35 4.58
N TYR A 101 6.42 -8.09 4.04
CA TYR A 101 6.23 -9.45 3.49
C TYR A 101 6.45 -10.57 4.50
N ARG A 102 6.71 -10.24 5.78
CA ARG A 102 6.86 -11.25 6.84
C ARG A 102 5.49 -11.79 7.24
N MET A 103 5.15 -13.00 6.76
CA MET A 103 3.81 -13.61 6.87
C MET A 103 3.81 -15.01 7.48
N ASP A 104 4.94 -15.41 8.05
CA ASP A 104 5.21 -16.73 8.61
C ASP A 104 4.62 -16.93 10.02
N SER A 105 4.01 -15.91 10.62
CA SER A 105 3.33 -15.99 11.91
C SER A 105 2.30 -14.86 12.09
N TYR A 106 1.36 -15.02 13.04
CA TYR A 106 0.42 -13.95 13.41
C TYR A 106 1.13 -12.68 13.87
N GLU A 107 2.18 -12.81 14.68
CA GLU A 107 2.98 -11.69 15.16
C GLU A 107 3.62 -10.91 14.00
N ASN A 108 4.18 -11.63 13.03
CA ASN A 108 4.81 -11.01 11.87
C ASN A 108 3.79 -10.34 10.94
N ILE A 109 2.57 -10.88 10.82
CA ILE A 109 1.51 -10.23 10.04
C ILE A 109 1.00 -8.97 10.75
N TRP A 110 0.86 -8.97 12.08
CA TRP A 110 0.56 -7.74 12.83
C TRP A 110 1.63 -6.67 12.60
N LYS A 111 2.91 -7.02 12.74
CA LYS A 111 4.03 -6.11 12.44
C LYS A 111 3.96 -5.59 11.01
N SER A 112 3.72 -6.47 10.04
CA SER A 112 3.56 -6.11 8.63
C SER A 112 2.39 -5.15 8.40
N LEU A 113 1.25 -5.34 9.06
CA LEU A 113 0.09 -4.46 8.99
C LEU A 113 0.41 -3.05 9.52
N PHE A 114 1.06 -2.95 10.68
CA PHE A 114 1.47 -1.66 11.23
C PHE A 114 2.45 -0.91 10.32
N ILE A 115 3.42 -1.62 9.73
CA ILE A 115 4.36 -1.04 8.78
C ILE A 115 3.62 -0.57 7.52
N CYS A 116 2.65 -1.34 7.00
CA CYS A 116 1.77 -0.90 5.91
C CYS A 116 1.03 0.40 6.26
N HIS A 117 0.46 0.53 7.47
CA HIS A 117 -0.22 1.76 7.89
C HIS A 117 0.71 2.98 7.91
N GLN A 118 1.92 2.80 8.45
CA GLN A 118 2.92 3.87 8.51
C GLN A 118 3.33 4.31 7.11
N LEU A 119 3.70 3.35 6.25
CA LEU A 119 4.10 3.61 4.87
C LEU A 119 2.97 4.27 4.07
N PHE A 120 1.76 3.75 4.18
CA PHE A 120 0.61 4.29 3.44
C PHE A 120 0.35 5.73 3.84
N ARG A 121 0.33 6.03 5.15
CA ARG A 121 0.13 7.39 5.66
C ARG A 121 1.21 8.35 5.19
N GLU A 122 2.46 7.95 5.24
CA GLU A 122 3.60 8.76 4.80
C GLU A 122 3.48 9.10 3.30
N VAL A 123 3.36 8.07 2.45
CA VAL A 123 3.38 8.24 0.99
C VAL A 123 2.11 8.93 0.51
N SER A 124 0.93 8.60 1.06
CA SER A 124 -0.33 9.24 0.66
C SER A 124 -0.39 10.72 1.01
N LYS A 125 0.19 11.14 2.14
CA LYS A 125 0.28 12.57 2.50
C LYS A 125 1.20 13.32 1.55
N GLU A 126 2.37 12.77 1.24
CA GLU A 126 3.29 13.37 0.28
C GLU A 126 2.67 13.48 -1.12
N VAL A 127 1.97 12.44 -1.59
CA VAL A 127 1.27 12.48 -2.88
C VAL A 127 0.16 13.54 -2.90
N ALA A 128 -0.63 13.65 -1.82
CA ALA A 128 -1.64 14.71 -1.71
C ALA A 128 -1.01 16.10 -1.78
N GLU A 129 0.05 16.35 -1.02
CA GLU A 129 0.76 17.63 -1.00
C GLU A 129 1.32 17.98 -2.39
N LEU A 130 2.03 17.05 -3.04
CA LEU A 130 2.66 17.27 -4.34
C LEU A 130 1.64 17.46 -5.48
N LEU A 131 0.43 16.92 -5.36
CA LEU A 131 -0.62 17.04 -6.37
C LEU A 131 -1.69 18.08 -6.03
N GLY A 132 -1.63 18.70 -4.84
CA GLY A 132 -2.63 19.65 -4.36
C GLY A 132 -3.99 19.01 -4.08
N PHE A 133 -4.00 17.76 -3.60
CA PHE A 133 -5.22 17.06 -3.18
C PHE A 133 -5.43 17.16 -1.67
N ASP A 134 -6.68 17.01 -1.24
CA ASP A 134 -7.02 16.91 0.17
C ASP A 134 -6.65 15.52 0.72
N TYR A 135 -6.01 15.49 1.90
CA TYR A 135 -5.71 14.23 2.58
C TYR A 135 -6.93 13.72 3.37
N PRO A 136 -7.47 12.53 3.07
CA PRO A 136 -8.63 12.01 3.79
C PRO A 136 -8.24 11.38 5.13
N GLU A 137 -9.06 11.63 6.15
CA GLU A 137 -8.83 11.17 7.53
C GLU A 137 -9.40 9.76 7.83
N TYR A 138 -9.60 8.92 6.79
CA TYR A 138 -10.14 7.55 6.94
C TYR A 138 -9.32 6.71 7.94
N GLY A 139 -7.99 6.89 7.94
CA GLY A 139 -7.09 6.12 8.78
C GLY A 139 -7.20 6.39 10.27
N LYS A 140 -7.78 7.52 10.72
CA LYS A 140 -7.79 7.90 12.14
C LYS A 140 -8.53 6.89 13.01
N ASN A 141 -9.76 6.55 12.65
CA ASN A 141 -10.57 5.59 13.39
C ASN A 141 -10.05 4.16 13.26
N ILE A 142 -9.56 3.80 12.07
CA ILE A 142 -9.03 2.47 11.77
C ILE A 142 -7.73 2.20 12.53
N THR A 143 -6.85 3.20 12.65
CA THR A 143 -5.61 3.10 13.43
C THR A 143 -5.92 2.79 14.89
N ARG A 144 -6.81 3.57 15.50
CA ARG A 144 -7.25 3.33 16.89
C ARG A 144 -7.85 1.93 17.05
N TYR A 145 -8.74 1.52 16.13
CA TYR A 145 -9.31 0.18 16.16
C TYR A 145 -8.25 -0.93 16.05
N THR A 146 -7.22 -0.72 15.23
CA THR A 146 -6.10 -1.67 15.07
C THR A 146 -5.32 -1.80 16.37
N GLU A 147 -4.98 -0.69 17.01
CA GLU A 147 -4.27 -0.66 18.29
C GLU A 147 -5.10 -1.33 19.39
N ASP A 148 -6.39 -1.01 19.49
CA ASP A 148 -7.29 -1.61 20.49
C ASP A 148 -7.39 -3.14 20.31
N MET A 149 -7.51 -3.62 19.07
CA MET A 149 -7.57 -5.04 18.78
C MET A 149 -6.22 -5.73 19.02
N TYR A 150 -5.11 -5.10 18.67
CA TYR A 150 -3.78 -5.63 18.94
C TYR A 150 -3.55 -5.80 20.45
N LYS A 151 -3.82 -4.76 21.26
CA LYS A 151 -3.72 -4.83 22.72
C LYS A 151 -4.60 -5.93 23.29
N LYS A 152 -5.86 -6.01 22.83
CA LYS A 152 -6.83 -6.99 23.33
C LYS A 152 -6.41 -8.44 23.04
N TYR A 153 -5.90 -8.71 21.84
CA TYR A 153 -5.69 -10.09 21.37
C TYR A 153 -4.23 -10.55 21.38
N VAL A 154 -3.27 -9.63 21.48
CA VAL A 154 -1.83 -9.95 21.46
C VAL A 154 -1.18 -9.65 22.81
N GLU A 155 -1.43 -8.49 23.42
CA GLU A 155 -0.77 -8.12 24.69
C GLU A 155 -1.39 -8.80 25.93
N ASN A 156 -2.62 -9.32 25.84
CA ASN A 156 -3.32 -9.98 26.94
C ASN A 156 -3.28 -11.53 26.87
N ASP A 157 -2.24 -12.12 26.27
CA ASP A 157 -1.97 -13.58 26.27
C ASP A 157 -3.15 -14.48 25.81
N TYR A 158 -3.80 -14.14 24.70
CA TYR A 158 -4.57 -15.12 23.92
C TYR A 158 -3.69 -15.89 22.92
N PHE A 159 -2.37 -15.91 23.16
CA PHE A 159 -1.34 -16.58 22.38
C PHE A 159 -0.29 -17.20 23.32
#